data_AF-A0A6G3UVU4-F1
#
_entry.id   AF-A0A6G3UVU4-F1
#
_cell.length_a   1.000
_cell.length_b   1.000
_cell.length_c   1.000
_cell.angle_alpha   90.00
_cell.angle_beta   90.00
_cell.angle_gamma   90.00
#
_symmetry.space_group_name_H-M   'P 1'
#
loop_
_entity.id
_entity.type
_entity.pdbx_description
1 polymer ?
#
loop_
_entity_poly.entity_id
_entity_poly.type
_entity_poly.pdbx_seq_one_letter_code
_entity_poly.pdbx_strand_id
1 'polypeptide(L)'
;RVQRRLRPPQTARLRTWAAMRGAGESSALHAVWALLLYRAVDAAGPAPVSFGVHLSGRDVPMEGAGGIPGLLGNPLPMTVTVDPADPLTGLLEQARDAALDLSGHAWVPADRVRVWSGRDPDAELFATGVEFDSRPELPEALLAELRGQGIEVDAPRSISAHPGLPLALAARHDADGGLTLTAMYDRRCLGDVDASALLSHCVRLLRSLPDHRDPQSTVGHVLELLQGFEVPRVLPRPPEPEGPDVSVLRAGDPAADTIVLVATPGVPPGAYEALVRDHPGPERILGLRVTRAGEPPASALLRLLGCDRRLVLCGAGPGGTAAYEIAGAARDDTVAAVVMTGVGSGPDCARALATGLESVRAKSL
;
A
#
# COMPACT_ATOMS: atom_id res chain seq x y z
N ARG A 1 4.37 8.51 -8.96
CA ARG A 1 4.68 9.00 -7.60
C ARG A 1 5.21 10.41 -7.68
N VAL A 2 4.86 11.27 -6.72
CA VAL A 2 5.39 12.65 -6.60
C VAL A 2 5.87 12.86 -5.17
N GLN A 3 6.90 13.68 -4.96
CA GLN A 3 7.47 13.97 -3.65
C GLN A 3 7.54 15.47 -3.35
N ARG A 4 7.38 15.82 -2.08
CA ARG A 4 7.62 17.16 -1.52
C ARG A 4 8.22 17.02 -0.13
N ARG A 5 8.90 18.06 0.32
CA ARG A 5 9.67 18.03 1.57
C ARG A 5 9.38 19.27 2.42
N LEU A 6 9.12 19.06 3.71
CA LEU A 6 9.28 20.10 4.73
C LEU A 6 10.73 20.09 5.20
N ARG A 7 11.36 21.26 5.21
CA ARG A 7 12.75 21.41 5.68
C ARG A 7 12.85 21.16 7.19
N PRO A 8 14.03 20.80 7.72
CA PRO A 8 14.18 20.48 9.14
C PRO A 8 13.63 21.55 10.11
N PRO A 9 13.83 22.87 9.89
CA PRO A 9 13.23 23.88 10.76
C PRO A 9 11.69 23.90 10.73
N GLN A 10 11.09 23.54 9.60
CA GLN A 10 9.63 23.47 9.45
C GLN A 10 9.07 22.22 10.13
N THR A 11 9.74 21.07 9.94
CA THR A 11 9.43 19.81 10.62
C THR A 11 9.52 19.97 12.14
N ALA A 12 10.61 20.55 12.65
CA ALA A 12 10.76 20.80 14.09
C ALA A 12 9.64 21.68 14.64
N ARG A 13 9.26 22.75 13.93
CA ARG A 13 8.13 23.61 14.33
C ARG A 13 6.80 22.86 14.34
N LEU A 14 6.54 22.01 13.35
CA LEU A 14 5.35 21.15 13.28
C LEU A 14 5.31 20.19 14.47
N ARG A 15 6.42 19.49 14.73
CA ARG A 15 6.57 18.58 15.87
C ARG A 15 6.28 19.27 17.20
N THR A 16 6.92 20.42 17.46
CA THR A 16 6.69 21.17 18.68
C THR A 16 5.24 21.64 18.80
N TRP A 17 4.64 22.14 17.72
CA TRP A 17 3.26 22.61 17.74
C TRP A 17 2.26 21.50 18.05
N ALA A 18 2.45 20.31 17.47
CA ALA A 18 1.62 19.13 17.73
C ALA A 18 1.83 18.61 19.16
N ALA A 19 3.08 18.51 19.61
CA ALA A 19 3.43 18.02 20.95
C ALA A 19 2.86 18.90 22.06
N MET A 20 2.85 20.22 21.89
CA MET A 20 2.21 21.16 22.84
C MET A 20 0.69 20.93 23.00
N ARG A 21 0.07 20.14 22.13
CA ARG A 21 -1.34 19.74 22.14
C ARG A 21 -1.53 18.24 22.41
N GLY A 22 -0.48 17.58 22.90
CA GLY A 22 -0.48 16.14 23.19
C GLY A 22 -0.62 15.26 21.95
N ALA A 23 -0.34 15.77 20.75
CA ALA A 23 -0.50 15.05 19.49
C ALA A 23 0.85 14.83 18.78
N GLY A 24 0.90 13.86 17.86
CA GLY A 24 2.06 13.61 17.02
C GLY A 24 2.04 14.38 15.70
N GLU A 25 3.17 14.40 14.99
CA GLU A 25 3.24 14.89 13.60
C GLU A 25 2.30 14.09 12.67
N SER A 26 2.10 12.80 12.97
CA SER A 26 1.13 11.94 12.29
C SER A 26 -0.31 12.45 12.45
N SER A 27 -0.71 12.88 13.65
CA SER A 27 -2.05 13.46 13.88
C SER A 27 -2.25 14.75 13.08
N ALA A 28 -1.22 15.59 12.96
CA ALA A 28 -1.27 16.77 12.11
C ALA A 28 -1.40 16.42 10.62
N LEU A 29 -0.71 15.36 10.17
CA LEU A 29 -0.87 14.83 8.82
C LEU A 29 -2.28 14.29 8.56
N HIS A 30 -2.85 13.52 9.49
CA HIS A 30 -4.22 13.02 9.40
C HIS A 30 -5.24 14.15 9.34
N ALA A 31 -5.10 15.17 10.18
CA ALA A 31 -5.96 16.35 10.17
C ALA A 31 -5.86 17.09 8.82
N VAL A 32 -4.65 17.37 8.32
CA VAL A 32 -4.46 18.01 7.01
C VAL A 32 -5.04 17.15 5.88
N TRP A 33 -4.88 15.83 5.92
CA TRP A 33 -5.47 14.95 4.93
C TRP A 33 -7.00 15.01 4.95
N ALA A 34 -7.61 15.02 6.13
CA ALA A 34 -9.05 15.18 6.29
C ALA A 34 -9.54 16.52 5.69
N LEU A 35 -8.80 17.62 5.91
CA LEU A 35 -9.12 18.93 5.32
C LEU A 35 -9.08 18.91 3.78
N LEU A 36 -8.09 18.23 3.19
CA LEU A 36 -7.97 18.12 1.74
C LEU A 36 -9.11 17.29 1.14
N LEU A 37 -9.49 16.19 1.80
CA LEU A 37 -10.63 15.37 1.38
C LEU A 37 -11.97 16.09 1.55
N TYR A 38 -12.17 16.77 2.69
CA TYR A 38 -13.35 17.62 2.93
C TYR A 38 -13.55 18.65 1.81
N ARG A 39 -12.45 19.32 1.44
CA ARG A 39 -12.45 20.28 0.35
C ARG A 39 -12.70 19.64 -1.01
N ALA A 40 -12.24 18.39 -1.21
CA ALA A 40 -12.42 17.67 -2.47
C ALA A 40 -13.88 17.27 -2.74
N VAL A 41 -14.66 17.03 -1.68
CA VAL A 41 -16.09 16.69 -1.77
C VAL A 41 -17.03 17.91 -1.73
N ASP A 42 -16.47 19.13 -1.69
CA ASP A 42 -17.19 20.41 -1.69
C ASP A 42 -18.31 20.48 -0.64
N ALA A 43 -18.03 20.00 0.58
CA ALA A 43 -18.97 20.06 1.69
C ALA A 43 -19.12 21.51 2.23
N ALA A 44 -20.35 21.90 2.56
CA ALA A 44 -20.68 23.26 3.02
C ALA A 44 -20.76 23.42 4.56
N GLY A 45 -20.75 22.31 5.31
CA GLY A 45 -20.91 22.30 6.77
C GLY A 45 -20.20 21.10 7.39
N PRO A 46 -20.54 20.72 8.64
CA PRO A 46 -19.94 19.56 9.30
C PRO A 46 -20.10 18.30 8.46
N ALA A 47 -18.99 17.61 8.15
CA ALA A 47 -19.03 16.37 7.38
C ALA A 47 -18.05 15.33 7.94
N PRO A 48 -18.47 14.05 8.07
CA PRO A 48 -17.56 12.97 8.38
C PRO A 48 -16.64 12.70 7.19
N VAL A 49 -15.34 12.65 7.43
CA VAL A 49 -14.30 12.37 6.43
C VAL A 49 -13.59 11.09 6.83
N SER A 50 -13.56 10.11 5.93
CA SER A 50 -12.96 8.81 6.18
C SER A 50 -11.84 8.47 5.19
N PHE A 51 -10.76 7.90 5.71
CA PHE A 51 -9.59 7.45 4.96
C PHE A 51 -8.86 6.34 5.73
N GLY A 52 -8.02 5.57 5.05
CA GLY A 52 -7.19 4.56 5.70
C GLY A 52 -5.99 5.18 6.41
N VAL A 53 -5.66 4.69 7.60
CA VAL A 53 -4.43 5.02 8.31
C VAL A 53 -3.62 3.75 8.51
N HIS A 54 -2.38 3.75 8.05
CA HIS A 54 -1.48 2.62 8.22
C HIS A 54 -0.87 2.61 9.63
N LEU A 55 -1.13 1.54 10.37
CA LEU A 55 -0.56 1.31 11.69
C LEU A 55 0.53 0.25 11.60
N SER A 56 1.58 0.39 12.40
CA SER A 56 2.74 -0.51 12.41
C SER A 56 2.38 -1.96 12.78
N GLY A 57 1.33 -2.15 13.58
CA GLY A 57 0.99 -3.41 14.25
C GLY A 57 2.00 -3.83 15.34
N ARG A 58 3.08 -3.06 15.53
CA ARG A 58 4.15 -3.35 16.49
C ARG A 58 3.84 -2.87 17.91
N ASP A 59 2.89 -1.96 18.01
CA ASP A 59 2.43 -1.36 19.27
C ASP A 59 1.18 -2.04 19.83
N VAL A 60 0.75 -3.16 19.22
CA VAL A 60 -0.35 -3.99 19.75
C VAL A 60 0.02 -4.45 21.16
N PRO A 61 -0.92 -4.49 22.13
CA PRO A 61 -0.67 -4.88 23.52
C PRO A 61 -0.44 -6.40 23.65
N MET A 62 0.60 -6.90 22.98
CA MET A 62 1.06 -8.27 22.98
C MET A 62 2.57 -8.25 23.24
N GLU A 63 3.00 -9.00 24.24
CA GLU A 63 4.41 -9.11 24.60
C GLU A 63 5.25 -9.57 23.41
N GLY A 64 6.36 -8.87 23.14
CA GLY A 64 7.25 -9.19 22.02
C GLY A 64 6.78 -8.74 20.63
N ALA A 65 5.61 -8.11 20.48
CA ALA A 65 5.08 -7.68 19.17
C ALA A 65 6.07 -6.85 18.35
N GLY A 66 6.78 -5.92 19.00
CA GLY A 66 7.79 -5.08 18.35
C GLY A 66 8.97 -5.86 17.74
N GLY A 67 9.30 -7.03 18.30
CA GLY A 67 10.42 -7.87 17.87
C GLY A 67 10.07 -8.90 16.78
N ILE A 68 8.80 -9.06 16.43
CA ILE A 68 8.37 -10.07 15.46
C ILE A 68 8.86 -9.68 14.05
N PRO A 69 9.65 -10.54 13.38
CA PRO A 69 9.94 -10.39 11.96
C PRO A 69 8.68 -10.71 11.15
N GLY A 70 8.19 -9.76 10.35
CA GLY A 70 7.00 -9.98 9.52
C GLY A 70 6.24 -8.70 9.15
N LEU A 71 5.22 -8.88 8.31
CA LEU A 71 4.29 -7.83 7.87
C LEU A 71 3.16 -7.69 8.89
N LEU A 72 3.41 -6.96 9.96
CA LEU A 72 2.39 -6.62 10.97
C LEU A 72 1.60 -5.35 10.63
N GLY A 73 2.08 -4.57 9.66
CA GLY A 73 1.47 -3.31 9.28
C GLY A 73 0.05 -3.53 8.74
N ASN A 74 -0.91 -2.78 9.26
CA ASN A 74 -2.32 -2.94 8.93
C ASN A 74 -2.99 -1.57 8.74
N PRO A 75 -3.59 -1.30 7.57
CA PRO A 75 -4.37 -0.08 7.37
C PRO A 75 -5.80 -0.24 7.90
N LEU A 76 -6.22 0.68 8.78
CA LEU A 76 -7.57 0.73 9.33
C LEU A 76 -8.32 2.01 8.92
N PRO A 77 -9.66 1.97 8.79
CA PRO A 77 -10.43 3.16 8.48
C PRO A 77 -10.45 4.12 9.68
N MET A 78 -9.96 5.34 9.47
CA MET A 78 -10.17 6.46 10.38
C MET A 78 -11.35 7.29 9.87
N THR A 79 -12.15 7.83 10.78
CA THR A 79 -13.18 8.84 10.47
C THR A 79 -13.05 9.99 11.46
N VAL A 80 -12.97 11.21 10.96
CA VAL A 80 -13.00 12.45 11.76
C VAL A 80 -14.10 13.36 11.21
N THR A 81 -14.66 14.24 12.04
CA THR A 81 -15.64 15.23 11.56
C THR A 81 -14.93 16.53 11.27
N VAL A 82 -15.05 17.02 10.04
CA VAL A 82 -14.53 18.32 9.66
C VAL A 82 -15.68 19.31 9.64
N ASP A 83 -15.63 20.29 10.56
CA ASP A 83 -16.52 21.45 10.59
C ASP A 83 -15.67 22.73 10.43
N PRO A 84 -15.87 23.54 9.37
CA PRO A 84 -15.19 24.80 9.19
C PRO A 84 -15.32 25.79 10.35
N ALA A 85 -16.41 25.70 11.14
CA ALA A 85 -16.63 26.57 12.29
C ALA A 85 -15.86 26.12 13.55
N ASP A 86 -15.46 24.85 13.62
CA ASP A 86 -14.79 24.30 14.80
C ASP A 86 -13.33 24.80 14.95
N PRO A 87 -12.82 24.86 16.18
CA PRO A 87 -11.40 25.12 16.43
C PRO A 87 -10.51 24.10 15.74
N LEU A 88 -9.42 24.55 15.11
CA LEU A 88 -8.42 23.69 14.48
C LEU A 88 -7.84 22.66 15.46
N THR A 89 -7.70 23.03 16.73
CA THR A 89 -7.21 22.13 17.78
C THR A 89 -8.16 20.97 18.04
N GLY A 90 -9.47 21.19 17.92
CA GLY A 90 -10.46 20.13 18.05
C GLY A 90 -10.31 19.07 16.97
N LEU A 91 -10.03 19.48 15.72
CA LEU A 91 -9.75 18.52 14.64
C LEU A 91 -8.44 17.73 14.87
N LEU A 92 -7.41 18.38 15.40
CA LEU A 92 -6.15 17.71 15.74
C LEU A 92 -6.36 16.68 16.86
N GLU A 93 -7.14 17.02 17.90
CA GLU A 93 -7.49 16.14 19.01
C GLU A 93 -8.32 14.95 18.53
N GLN A 94 -9.33 15.17 17.69
CA GLN A 94 -10.09 14.09 17.05
C GLN A 94 -9.17 13.13 16.28
N ALA A 95 -8.24 13.66 15.48
CA ALA A 95 -7.30 12.83 14.71
C ALA A 95 -6.29 12.08 15.60
N ARG A 96 -5.88 12.66 16.73
CA ARG A 96 -5.03 12.00 17.74
C ARG A 96 -5.80 10.87 18.41
N ASP A 97 -6.98 11.15 18.93
CA ASP A 97 -7.79 10.21 19.71
C ASP A 97 -8.21 9.03 18.83
N ALA A 98 -8.68 9.30 17.59
CA ALA A 98 -8.98 8.26 16.63
C ALA A 98 -7.76 7.38 16.30
N ALA A 99 -6.56 7.95 16.20
CA ALA A 99 -5.34 7.16 15.93
C ALA A 99 -4.98 6.25 17.12
N LEU A 100 -5.13 6.76 18.35
CA LEU A 100 -4.89 6.00 19.57
C LEU A 100 -5.89 4.86 19.73
N ASP A 101 -7.17 5.12 19.51
CA ASP A 101 -8.21 4.09 19.58
C ASP A 101 -7.97 2.98 18.54
N LEU A 102 -7.65 3.35 17.30
CA LEU A 102 -7.35 2.39 16.23
C LEU A 102 -6.11 1.54 16.55
N SER A 103 -5.12 2.07 17.28
CA SER A 103 -3.91 1.33 17.64
C SER A 103 -4.21 0.07 18.47
N GLY A 104 -5.22 0.11 19.34
CA GLY A 104 -5.68 -1.05 20.11
C GLY A 104 -6.31 -2.16 19.26
N HIS A 105 -6.66 -1.85 18.01
CA HIS A 105 -7.31 -2.74 17.06
C HIS A 105 -6.46 -3.04 15.81
N ALA A 106 -5.19 -2.64 15.80
CA ALA A 106 -4.30 -2.82 14.64
C ALA A 106 -4.12 -4.29 14.21
N TRP A 107 -4.45 -5.25 15.07
CA TRP A 107 -4.42 -6.69 14.78
C TRP A 107 -5.62 -7.21 13.99
N VAL A 108 -6.69 -6.41 13.83
CA VAL A 108 -7.93 -6.85 13.16
C VAL A 108 -7.78 -6.78 11.64
N PRO A 109 -7.90 -7.91 10.91
CA PRO A 109 -7.79 -7.93 9.45
C PRO A 109 -8.89 -7.08 8.76
N ALA A 110 -8.54 -6.45 7.63
CA ALA A 110 -9.45 -5.57 6.89
C ALA A 110 -10.75 -6.25 6.42
N ASP A 111 -10.72 -7.53 6.06
CA ASP A 111 -11.93 -8.31 5.73
C ASP A 111 -12.87 -8.45 6.92
N ARG A 112 -12.34 -8.62 8.14
CA ARG A 112 -13.15 -8.63 9.36
C ARG A 112 -13.75 -7.27 9.66
N VAL A 113 -12.98 -6.20 9.49
CA VAL A 113 -13.49 -4.82 9.62
C VAL A 113 -14.66 -4.58 8.65
N ARG A 114 -14.56 -5.03 7.40
CA ARG A 114 -15.67 -4.93 6.42
C ARG A 114 -16.93 -5.61 6.94
N VAL A 115 -16.83 -6.89 7.30
CA VAL A 115 -17.97 -7.69 7.78
C VAL A 115 -18.59 -7.09 9.05
N TRP A 116 -17.77 -6.70 10.03
CA TRP A 116 -18.27 -6.18 11.30
C TRP A 116 -18.82 -4.76 11.21
N SER A 117 -18.37 -3.97 10.23
CA SER A 117 -18.89 -2.61 10.00
C SER A 117 -20.32 -2.59 9.42
N GLY A 118 -20.87 -3.74 9.02
CA GLY A 118 -22.17 -3.82 8.35
C GLY A 118 -22.19 -3.17 6.96
N ARG A 119 -21.01 -2.77 6.43
CA ARG A 119 -20.85 -2.28 5.07
C ARG A 119 -20.97 -3.44 4.09
N ASP A 120 -21.25 -3.09 2.84
CA ASP A 120 -21.18 -4.03 1.72
C ASP A 120 -19.83 -4.78 1.77
N PRO A 121 -19.83 -6.13 1.86
CA PRO A 121 -18.61 -6.93 1.85
C PRO A 121 -17.71 -6.66 0.64
N ASP A 122 -18.31 -6.21 -0.47
CA ASP A 122 -17.64 -5.93 -1.73
C ASP A 122 -17.13 -4.48 -1.83
N ALA A 123 -17.54 -3.59 -0.91
CA ALA A 123 -17.09 -2.20 -0.91
C ALA A 123 -15.66 -2.06 -0.36
N GLU A 124 -14.88 -1.17 -0.98
CA GLU A 124 -13.61 -0.73 -0.43
C GLU A 124 -13.83 -0.06 0.94
N LEU A 125 -12.99 -0.39 1.93
CA LEU A 125 -13.06 0.25 3.26
C LEU A 125 -12.77 1.75 3.19
N PHE A 126 -11.81 2.12 2.33
CA PHE A 126 -11.38 3.48 2.05
C PHE A 126 -10.72 3.52 0.67
N ALA A 127 -10.92 4.63 -0.05
CA ALA A 127 -10.32 4.87 -1.38
C ALA A 127 -8.96 5.59 -1.29
N THR A 128 -8.62 6.13 -0.13
CA THR A 128 -7.32 6.80 0.10
C THR A 128 -6.70 6.37 1.42
N GLY A 129 -5.37 6.44 1.50
CA GLY A 129 -4.63 6.03 2.69
C GLY A 129 -3.50 6.98 3.07
N VAL A 130 -3.21 7.08 4.37
CA VAL A 130 -2.08 7.83 4.92
C VAL A 130 -1.21 6.91 5.76
N GLU A 131 0.10 7.00 5.56
CA GLU A 131 1.12 6.30 6.34
C GLU A 131 2.11 7.31 6.90
N PHE A 132 2.40 7.22 8.19
CA PHE A 132 3.51 7.94 8.80
C PHE A 132 4.55 6.91 9.23
N ASP A 133 5.67 6.87 8.52
CA ASP A 133 6.75 5.93 8.75
C ASP A 133 7.65 6.44 9.90
N SER A 134 7.31 5.99 11.12
CA SER A 134 8.03 6.27 12.35
C SER A 134 9.18 5.28 12.63
N ARG A 135 9.64 4.51 11.64
CA ARG A 135 10.71 3.52 11.88
C ARG A 135 11.94 4.22 12.47
N PRO A 136 12.49 3.70 13.58
CA PRO A 136 13.67 4.28 14.19
C PRO A 136 14.85 4.15 13.22
N GLU A 137 15.61 5.22 13.07
CA GLU A 137 16.90 5.16 12.39
C GLU A 137 17.87 4.31 13.21
N LEU A 138 18.80 3.65 12.52
CA LEU A 138 19.88 2.95 13.21
C LEU A 138 20.72 3.98 13.97
N PRO A 139 21.07 3.73 15.25
CA PRO A 139 21.90 4.65 16.02
C PRO A 139 23.23 4.93 15.31
N GLU A 140 23.70 6.20 15.34
CA GLU A 140 24.95 6.59 14.68
C GLU A 140 26.16 5.78 15.19
N ALA A 141 26.16 5.38 16.47
CA ALA A 141 27.19 4.51 17.04
C ALA A 141 27.26 3.14 16.34
N LEU A 142 26.09 2.54 16.05
CA LEU A 142 26.02 1.27 15.32
C LEU A 142 26.42 1.46 13.86
N LEU A 143 26.01 2.56 13.22
CA LEU A 143 26.44 2.89 11.86
C LEU A 143 27.96 3.07 11.79
N ALA A 144 28.57 3.73 12.77
CA ALA A 144 30.02 3.90 12.85
C ALA A 144 30.76 2.57 13.02
N GLU A 145 30.25 1.65 13.85
CA GLU A 145 30.80 0.30 14.02
C GLU A 145 30.76 -0.49 12.70
N LEU A 146 29.61 -0.46 12.01
CA LEU A 146 29.44 -1.11 10.70
C LEU A 146 30.42 -0.55 9.66
N ARG A 147 30.57 0.78 9.59
CA ARG A 147 31.56 1.42 8.71
C ARG A 147 33.00 1.01 9.06
N GLY A 148 33.31 0.85 10.35
CA GLY A 148 34.61 0.34 10.82
C GLY A 148 34.92 -1.08 10.34
N GLN A 149 33.88 -1.87 10.06
CA GLN A 149 33.99 -3.20 9.44
C GLN A 149 33.89 -3.17 7.90
N GLY A 150 33.88 -1.99 7.29
CA GLY A 150 33.72 -1.82 5.84
C GLY A 150 32.30 -2.07 5.32
N ILE A 151 31.30 -2.06 6.20
CA ILE A 151 29.88 -2.23 5.85
C ILE A 151 29.25 -0.84 5.72
N GLU A 152 28.83 -0.47 4.51
CA GLU A 152 28.00 0.71 4.30
C GLU A 152 26.52 0.34 4.37
N VAL A 153 25.77 1.06 5.22
CA VAL A 153 24.32 0.91 5.32
C VAL A 153 23.66 2.09 4.62
N ASP A 154 23.02 1.80 3.49
CA ASP A 154 22.20 2.78 2.78
C ASP A 154 20.95 3.15 3.58
N ALA A 155 20.49 4.39 3.40
CA ALA A 155 19.19 4.80 3.91
C ALA A 155 18.11 3.85 3.37
N PRO A 156 17.17 3.37 4.22
CA PRO A 156 16.14 2.46 3.79
C PRO A 156 15.41 3.03 2.57
N ARG A 157 15.41 2.30 1.45
CA ARG A 157 14.56 2.64 0.30
C ARG A 157 13.21 1.98 0.53
N SER A 158 12.17 2.79 0.72
CA SER A 158 10.81 2.25 0.71
C SER A 158 10.51 1.79 -0.72
N ILE A 159 10.56 0.48 -0.94
CA ILE A 159 9.96 -0.15 -2.11
C ILE A 159 8.47 -0.14 -1.81
N SER A 160 7.81 0.97 -2.13
CA SER A 160 6.39 1.16 -1.82
C SER A 160 5.59 0.02 -2.43
N ALA A 161 5.07 -0.87 -1.59
CA ALA A 161 3.93 -1.69 -1.98
C ALA A 161 2.82 -0.68 -2.33
N HIS A 162 2.41 -0.62 -3.60
CA HIS A 162 1.22 0.13 -3.93
C HIS A 162 0.09 -0.51 -3.12
N PRO A 163 -0.57 0.20 -2.18
CA PRO A 163 -1.53 -0.42 -1.26
C PRO A 163 -2.83 -0.86 -1.94
N GLY A 164 -2.83 -1.01 -3.28
CA GLY A 164 -4.01 -1.26 -4.08
C GLY A 164 -4.99 -0.07 -4.10
N LEU A 165 -4.65 1.08 -3.50
CA LEU A 165 -5.51 2.26 -3.42
C LEU A 165 -5.29 3.20 -4.61
N PRO A 166 -6.34 3.91 -5.07
CA PRO A 166 -6.21 5.02 -6.02
C PRO A 166 -5.19 6.08 -5.62
N LEU A 167 -5.05 6.33 -4.31
CA LEU A 167 -4.18 7.37 -3.77
C LEU A 167 -3.72 7.03 -2.34
N ALA A 168 -2.43 7.06 -2.11
CA ALA A 168 -1.81 6.89 -0.80
C ALA A 168 -0.73 7.95 -0.57
N LEU A 169 -0.68 8.48 0.66
CA LEU A 169 0.30 9.46 1.11
C LEU A 169 1.18 8.85 2.17
N ALA A 170 2.49 8.76 1.92
CA ALA A 170 3.47 8.36 2.93
C ALA A 170 4.28 9.58 3.39
N ALA A 171 4.45 9.75 4.68
CA ALA A 171 5.35 10.73 5.28
C ALA A 171 6.48 10.02 6.03
N ARG A 172 7.71 10.48 5.83
CA ARG A 172 8.90 9.90 6.46
C ARG A 172 9.95 10.96 6.73
N HIS A 173 10.65 10.84 7.84
CA HIS A 173 11.84 11.65 8.09
C HIS A 173 12.95 11.28 7.09
N ASP A 174 13.64 12.29 6.56
CA ASP A 174 14.90 12.09 5.86
C ASP A 174 16.09 12.26 6.82
N ALA A 175 17.27 11.86 6.36
CA ALA A 175 18.49 11.85 7.17
C ALA A 175 18.91 13.25 7.71
N ASP A 176 18.43 14.35 7.11
CA ASP A 176 18.71 15.69 7.63
C ASP A 176 17.67 16.15 8.68
N GLY A 177 16.69 15.31 9.02
CA GLY A 177 15.58 15.65 9.91
C GLY A 177 14.43 16.42 9.22
N GLY A 178 14.41 16.46 7.88
CA GLY A 178 13.26 16.96 7.11
C GLY A 178 12.14 15.92 7.08
N LEU A 179 10.92 16.36 6.75
CA LEU A 179 9.78 15.46 6.55
C LEU A 179 9.47 15.37 5.06
N THR A 180 9.74 14.22 4.46
CA THR A 180 9.46 13.94 3.05
C THR A 180 8.09 13.28 2.92
N LEU A 181 7.21 13.90 2.14
CA LEU A 181 5.91 13.37 1.77
C LEU A 181 6.00 12.79 0.35
N THR A 182 5.47 11.58 0.18
CA THR A 182 5.40 10.86 -1.09
C THR A 182 3.95 10.50 -1.39
N ALA A 183 3.43 10.98 -2.51
CA ALA A 183 2.15 10.54 -3.05
C ALA A 183 2.38 9.37 -4.02
N MET A 184 1.75 8.23 -3.73
CA MET A 184 1.60 7.08 -4.62
C MET A 184 0.16 7.07 -5.12
N TYR A 185 -0.05 7.00 -6.43
CA TYR A 185 -1.39 7.11 -7.00
C TYR A 185 -1.49 6.35 -8.31
N ASP A 186 -2.70 5.89 -8.60
CA ASP A 186 -3.07 5.33 -9.90
C ASP A 186 -3.25 6.47 -10.90
N ARG A 187 -2.41 6.50 -11.93
CA ARG A 187 -2.47 7.51 -13.00
C ARG A 187 -3.75 7.46 -13.83
N ARG A 188 -4.51 6.36 -13.75
CA ARG A 188 -5.86 6.26 -14.33
C ARG A 188 -6.89 7.05 -13.53
N CYS A 189 -6.64 7.25 -12.23
CA CYS A 189 -7.53 7.95 -11.32
C CYS A 189 -7.08 9.40 -11.07
N LEU A 190 -5.78 9.68 -11.04
CA LEU A 190 -5.23 10.98 -10.68
C LEU A 190 -4.10 11.39 -11.62
N GLY A 191 -4.23 12.54 -12.28
CA GLY A 191 -3.18 13.09 -13.15
C GLY A 191 -1.94 13.53 -12.38
N ASP A 192 -0.78 13.53 -13.02
CA ASP A 192 0.50 13.94 -12.40
C ASP A 192 0.47 15.41 -11.91
N VAL A 193 -0.24 16.29 -12.62
CA VAL A 193 -0.43 17.70 -12.25
C VAL A 193 -1.27 17.80 -10.97
N ASP A 194 -2.40 17.10 -10.92
CA ASP A 194 -3.28 17.06 -9.75
C ASP A 194 -2.61 16.43 -8.53
N ALA A 195 -1.87 15.34 -8.71
CA ALA A 195 -1.09 14.72 -7.64
C ALA A 195 -0.02 15.67 -7.08
N SER A 196 0.65 16.41 -7.96
CA SER A 196 1.63 17.42 -7.60
C SER A 196 1.01 18.61 -6.87
N ALA A 197 -0.17 19.08 -7.31
CA ALA A 197 -0.95 20.13 -6.66
C ALA A 197 -1.41 19.69 -5.27
N LEU A 198 -2.01 18.50 -5.15
CA LEU A 198 -2.45 17.90 -3.88
C LEU A 198 -1.32 17.86 -2.85
N LEU A 199 -0.15 17.35 -3.25
CA LEU A 199 0.99 17.24 -2.36
C LEU A 199 1.53 18.63 -1.95
N SER A 200 1.44 19.61 -2.85
CA SER A 200 1.82 20.99 -2.56
C SER A 200 0.84 21.66 -1.60
N HIS A 201 -0.47 21.40 -1.73
CA HIS A 201 -1.48 21.84 -0.75
C HIS A 201 -1.25 21.21 0.62
N CYS A 202 -0.96 19.91 0.68
CA CYS A 202 -0.65 19.21 1.93
C CYS A 202 0.56 19.85 2.65
N VAL A 203 1.68 20.02 1.96
CA VAL A 203 2.87 20.67 2.54
C VAL A 203 2.60 22.11 2.96
N ARG A 204 1.78 22.84 2.20
CA ARG A 204 1.42 24.22 2.56
C ARG A 204 0.64 24.28 3.86
N LEU A 205 -0.37 23.43 4.02
CA LEU A 205 -1.16 23.35 5.24
C LEU A 205 -0.31 22.90 6.43
N LEU A 206 0.48 21.83 6.30
CA LEU A 206 1.38 21.38 7.35
C LEU A 206 2.37 22.47 7.79
N ARG A 207 2.88 23.25 6.85
CA ARG A 207 3.78 24.37 7.14
C ARG A 207 3.08 25.52 7.88
N SER A 208 1.79 25.74 7.65
CA SER A 208 1.04 26.83 8.27
C SER A 208 0.48 26.48 9.64
N LEU A 209 0.21 25.20 9.95
CA LEU A 209 -0.34 24.81 11.27
C LEU A 209 0.40 25.47 12.46
N PRO A 210 1.76 25.52 12.50
CA PRO A 210 2.48 26.16 13.60
C PRO A 210 2.30 27.68 13.74
N ASP A 211 1.75 28.34 12.72
CA ASP A 211 1.43 29.77 12.74
C ASP A 211 0.05 30.02 13.39
N HIS A 212 -0.83 29.02 13.43
CA HIS A 212 -2.12 29.07 14.12
C HIS A 212 -1.95 28.82 15.63
N ARG A 213 -1.51 29.86 16.34
CA ARG A 213 -1.32 29.85 17.80
C ARG A 213 -2.57 30.26 18.57
N ASP A 214 -3.45 31.02 17.93
CA ASP A 214 -4.70 31.48 18.52
C ASP A 214 -5.67 30.30 18.70
N PRO A 215 -6.18 30.06 19.92
CA PRO A 215 -7.24 29.08 20.18
C PRO A 215 -8.52 29.33 19.36
N GLN A 216 -8.76 30.57 18.91
CA GLN A 216 -9.89 30.92 18.05
C GLN A 216 -9.65 30.61 16.56
N SER A 217 -8.47 30.11 16.19
CA SER A 217 -8.22 29.71 14.82
C SER A 217 -9.09 28.51 14.45
N THR A 218 -10.06 28.73 13.56
CA THR A 218 -10.96 27.70 13.08
C THR A 218 -10.34 26.86 11.97
N VAL A 219 -10.98 25.74 11.67
CA VAL A 219 -10.73 24.93 10.47
C VAL A 219 -10.93 25.76 9.19
N GLY A 220 -11.95 26.62 9.16
CA GLY A 220 -12.24 27.53 8.05
C GLY A 220 -11.04 28.42 7.69
N HIS A 221 -10.40 29.04 8.68
CA HIS A 221 -9.20 29.86 8.45
C HIS A 221 -8.04 29.07 7.80
N VAL A 222 -7.91 27.78 8.09
CA VAL A 222 -6.89 26.92 7.47
C VAL A 222 -7.29 26.56 6.02
N LEU A 223 -8.56 26.28 5.78
CA LEU A 223 -9.10 26.01 4.43
C LEU A 223 -9.00 27.24 3.52
N GLU A 224 -9.17 28.44 4.08
CA GLU A 224 -9.00 29.72 3.38
C GLU A 224 -7.62 29.88 2.75
N LEU A 225 -6.59 29.29 3.35
CA LEU A 225 -5.25 29.31 2.76
C LEU A 225 -5.28 28.72 1.36
N LEU A 226 -6.10 27.69 1.10
CA LEU A 226 -6.21 27.05 -0.20
C LEU A 226 -7.21 27.71 -1.15
N GLN A 227 -7.85 28.82 -0.77
CA GLN A 227 -8.71 29.58 -1.69
C GLN A 227 -7.93 30.03 -2.93
N GLY A 228 -8.59 29.96 -4.08
CA GLY A 228 -8.00 30.31 -5.38
C GLY A 228 -7.14 29.21 -6.02
N PHE A 229 -6.81 28.12 -5.31
CA PHE A 229 -6.18 26.96 -5.92
C PHE A 229 -7.24 26.01 -6.47
N GLU A 230 -7.01 25.40 -7.63
CA GLU A 230 -7.89 24.34 -8.12
C GLU A 230 -7.88 23.13 -7.18
N VAL A 231 -9.03 22.49 -7.04
CA VAL A 231 -9.18 21.25 -6.27
C VAL A 231 -8.72 20.08 -7.16
N PRO A 232 -7.70 19.31 -6.74
CA PRO A 232 -7.23 18.14 -7.50
C PRO A 232 -8.37 17.14 -7.73
N ARG A 233 -8.57 16.73 -9.00
CA ARG A 233 -9.67 15.83 -9.36
C ARG A 233 -9.22 14.37 -9.33
N VAL A 234 -9.82 13.57 -8.46
CA VAL A 234 -9.68 12.11 -8.45
C VAL A 234 -10.85 11.51 -9.20
N LEU A 235 -10.57 10.80 -10.30
CA LEU A 235 -11.57 10.06 -11.06
C LEU A 235 -11.91 8.74 -10.36
N PRO A 236 -13.15 8.25 -10.49
CA PRO A 236 -13.50 6.90 -10.08
C PRO A 236 -12.55 5.89 -10.70
N ARG A 237 -12.16 4.87 -9.92
CA ARG A 237 -11.35 3.79 -10.44
C ARG A 237 -12.12 3.12 -11.58
N PRO A 238 -11.50 2.91 -12.76
CA PRO A 238 -12.14 2.09 -13.78
C PRO A 238 -12.43 0.71 -13.19
N PRO A 239 -13.61 0.11 -13.48
CA PRO A 239 -13.94 -1.20 -12.97
C PRO A 239 -12.80 -2.17 -13.29
N GLU A 240 -12.33 -2.89 -12.27
CA GLU A 240 -11.43 -4.00 -12.54
C GLU A 240 -12.23 -5.05 -13.33
N PRO A 241 -11.66 -5.62 -14.41
CA PRO A 241 -12.37 -6.65 -15.16
C PRO A 241 -12.76 -7.79 -14.21
N GLU A 242 -14.07 -8.06 -14.11
CA GLU A 242 -14.60 -9.13 -13.26
C GLU A 242 -14.21 -10.49 -13.84
N GLY A 243 -13.50 -11.29 -13.05
CA GLY A 243 -13.12 -12.66 -13.37
C GLY A 243 -11.61 -12.91 -13.40
N PRO A 244 -11.19 -14.18 -13.56
CA PRO A 244 -9.80 -14.51 -13.80
C PRO A 244 -9.38 -13.91 -15.15
N ASP A 245 -8.59 -12.84 -15.13
CA ASP A 245 -8.01 -12.29 -16.35
C ASP A 245 -6.85 -13.22 -16.77
N VAL A 246 -7.18 -14.18 -17.64
CA VAL A 246 -6.20 -15.06 -18.28
C VAL A 246 -5.65 -14.32 -19.49
N SER A 247 -4.39 -13.91 -19.39
CA SER A 247 -3.65 -13.27 -20.48
C SER A 247 -2.63 -14.23 -21.05
N VAL A 248 -2.51 -14.29 -22.38
CA VAL A 248 -1.42 -15.04 -23.02
C VAL A 248 -0.17 -14.16 -23.00
N LEU A 249 0.77 -14.47 -22.10
CA LEU A 249 2.04 -13.74 -21.99
C LEU A 249 3.05 -14.26 -23.01
N ARG A 250 2.95 -15.55 -23.36
CA ARG A 250 3.74 -16.20 -24.41
C ARG A 250 2.95 -17.37 -24.99
N ALA A 251 2.84 -17.43 -26.32
CA ALA A 251 2.08 -18.48 -27.00
C ALA A 251 2.70 -19.88 -26.83
N GLY A 252 4.03 -19.99 -26.83
CA GLY A 252 4.75 -21.26 -26.70
C GLY A 252 4.46 -22.25 -27.84
N ASP A 253 4.95 -23.48 -27.67
CA ASP A 253 4.61 -24.65 -28.48
C ASP A 253 3.30 -25.27 -27.95
N PRO A 254 2.29 -25.49 -28.81
CA PRO A 254 1.04 -26.17 -28.43
C PRO A 254 1.23 -27.57 -27.83
N ALA A 255 2.36 -28.25 -28.09
CA ALA A 255 2.65 -29.58 -27.58
C ALA A 255 3.32 -29.58 -26.20
N ALA A 256 3.79 -28.42 -25.72
CA ALA A 256 4.45 -28.29 -24.43
C ALA A 256 3.46 -28.07 -23.27
N ASP A 257 3.92 -28.31 -22.05
CA ASP A 257 3.18 -27.97 -20.85
C ASP A 257 2.93 -26.45 -20.75
N THR A 258 1.94 -26.06 -19.96
CA THR A 258 1.57 -24.64 -19.80
C THR A 258 1.98 -24.14 -18.43
N ILE A 259 2.75 -23.05 -18.41
CA ILE A 259 3.12 -22.32 -17.18
C ILE A 259 2.06 -21.26 -16.93
N VAL A 260 1.49 -21.25 -15.72
CA VAL A 260 0.50 -20.24 -15.30
C VAL A 260 1.10 -19.41 -14.18
N LEU A 261 1.35 -18.13 -14.46
CA LEU A 261 1.85 -17.15 -13.50
C LEU A 261 0.67 -16.54 -12.74
N VAL A 262 0.52 -16.90 -11.46
CA VAL A 262 -0.59 -16.45 -10.62
C VAL A 262 -0.28 -15.09 -10.02
N ALA A 263 -0.94 -14.06 -10.54
CA ALA A 263 -0.79 -12.67 -10.15
C ALA A 263 -1.85 -12.27 -9.12
N THR A 264 -1.41 -11.98 -7.90
CA THR A 264 -2.20 -11.37 -6.84
C THR A 264 -1.61 -10.01 -6.45
N PRO A 265 -2.39 -9.11 -5.80
CA PRO A 265 -1.84 -7.92 -5.18
C PRO A 265 -0.67 -8.27 -4.24
N GLY A 266 0.47 -7.60 -4.40
CA GLY A 266 1.69 -7.83 -3.61
C GLY A 266 2.74 -8.73 -4.26
N VAL A 267 2.48 -9.30 -5.45
CA VAL A 267 3.54 -9.89 -6.27
C VAL A 267 4.60 -8.82 -6.61
N PRO A 268 5.91 -9.08 -6.42
CA PRO A 268 6.95 -8.12 -6.75
C PRO A 268 6.88 -7.63 -8.21
N PRO A 269 6.81 -6.31 -8.47
CA PRO A 269 6.74 -5.78 -9.82
C PRO A 269 7.94 -6.23 -10.68
N GLY A 270 7.69 -6.61 -11.93
CA GLY A 270 8.74 -7.05 -12.84
C GLY A 270 9.14 -8.52 -12.71
N ALA A 271 8.66 -9.25 -11.69
CA ALA A 271 9.03 -10.65 -11.49
C ALA A 271 8.58 -11.55 -12.66
N TYR A 272 7.31 -11.41 -13.06
CA TYR A 272 6.75 -12.23 -14.13
C TYR A 272 7.19 -11.75 -15.51
N GLU A 273 7.36 -10.45 -15.71
CA GLU A 273 7.90 -9.90 -16.95
C GLU A 273 9.34 -10.35 -17.19
N ALA A 274 10.17 -10.37 -16.15
CA ALA A 274 11.54 -10.87 -16.23
C ALA A 274 11.56 -12.38 -16.51
N LEU A 275 10.75 -13.16 -15.80
CA LEU A 275 10.63 -14.60 -16.05
C LEU A 275 10.17 -14.88 -17.49
N VAL A 276 9.10 -14.23 -17.95
CA VAL A 276 8.59 -14.39 -19.32
C VAL A 276 9.60 -13.93 -20.36
N ARG A 277 10.45 -12.95 -20.08
CA ARG A 277 11.48 -12.54 -21.03
C ARG A 277 12.62 -13.56 -21.12
N ASP A 278 13.06 -14.05 -19.97
CA ASP A 278 14.33 -14.80 -19.85
C ASP A 278 14.11 -16.33 -19.86
N HIS A 279 12.86 -16.81 -19.81
CA HIS A 279 12.54 -18.24 -19.85
C HIS A 279 12.90 -18.88 -21.20
N PRO A 280 13.79 -19.89 -21.25
CA PRO A 280 14.30 -20.45 -22.49
C PRO A 280 13.45 -21.58 -23.10
N GLY A 281 12.39 -22.03 -22.40
CA GLY A 281 11.66 -23.23 -22.82
C GLY A 281 10.47 -23.02 -23.75
N PRO A 282 9.94 -24.13 -24.28
CA PRO A 282 8.88 -24.14 -25.29
C PRO A 282 7.47 -23.92 -24.69
N GLU A 283 7.32 -23.84 -23.37
CA GLU A 283 6.02 -23.77 -22.72
C GLU A 283 5.24 -22.51 -23.11
N ARG A 284 3.93 -22.69 -23.27
CA ARG A 284 2.98 -21.59 -23.26
C ARG A 284 2.99 -20.96 -21.87
N ILE A 285 3.04 -19.63 -21.79
CA ILE A 285 3.01 -18.90 -20.52
C ILE A 285 1.76 -18.04 -20.45
N LEU A 286 0.94 -18.28 -19.43
CA LEU A 286 -0.31 -17.58 -19.16
C LEU A 286 -0.18 -16.77 -17.88
N GLY A 287 -0.65 -15.54 -17.89
CA GLY A 287 -0.83 -14.73 -16.69
C GLY A 287 -2.24 -14.91 -16.18
N LEU A 288 -2.39 -15.30 -14.92
CA LEU A 288 -3.67 -15.44 -14.26
C LEU A 288 -3.78 -14.39 -13.15
N ARG A 289 -4.61 -13.36 -13.36
CA ARG A 289 -4.90 -12.40 -12.28
C ARG A 289 -5.99 -12.94 -11.35
N VAL A 290 -5.71 -12.95 -10.04
CA VAL A 290 -6.64 -13.34 -8.98
C VAL A 290 -6.82 -12.15 -8.05
N THR A 291 -8.03 -11.59 -8.03
CA THR A 291 -8.36 -10.36 -7.30
C THR A 291 -8.98 -10.62 -5.92
N ARG A 292 -9.47 -11.84 -5.64
CA ARG A 292 -10.01 -12.25 -4.34
C ARG A 292 -9.50 -13.62 -3.91
N ALA A 293 -9.15 -13.76 -2.63
CA ALA A 293 -8.98 -15.08 -2.02
C ALA A 293 -10.36 -15.73 -1.91
N GLY A 294 -10.57 -16.84 -2.63
CA GLY A 294 -11.77 -17.67 -2.48
C GLY A 294 -12.77 -17.73 -3.64
N GLU A 295 -12.43 -17.35 -4.89
CA GLU A 295 -12.98 -17.87 -6.17
C GLU A 295 -12.54 -16.97 -7.35
N PRO A 296 -12.46 -17.46 -8.61
CA PRO A 296 -13.34 -18.45 -9.24
C PRO A 296 -12.94 -19.90 -8.94
N PRO A 297 -13.89 -20.85 -9.05
CA PRO A 297 -13.62 -22.26 -8.82
C PRO A 297 -12.53 -22.72 -9.80
N ALA A 298 -11.51 -23.43 -9.27
CA ALA A 298 -10.39 -23.96 -10.05
C ALA A 298 -10.87 -24.72 -11.32
N SER A 299 -12.06 -25.32 -11.28
CA SER A 299 -12.71 -26.01 -12.39
C SER A 299 -13.16 -25.13 -13.56
N ALA A 300 -13.43 -23.83 -13.36
CA ALA A 300 -13.71 -22.86 -14.43
C ALA A 300 -12.41 -22.34 -15.06
N LEU A 301 -11.38 -22.13 -14.23
CA LEU A 301 -10.03 -21.75 -14.65
C LEU A 301 -9.41 -22.80 -15.58
N LEU A 302 -9.48 -24.08 -15.21
CA LEU A 302 -8.95 -25.18 -16.02
C LEU A 302 -9.65 -25.32 -17.39
N ARG A 303 -10.95 -24.98 -17.48
CA ARG A 303 -11.69 -24.96 -18.77
C ARG A 303 -11.35 -23.75 -19.63
N LEU A 304 -11.07 -22.59 -19.04
CA LEU A 304 -10.70 -21.36 -19.73
C LEU A 304 -9.28 -21.40 -20.32
N LEU A 305 -8.38 -22.18 -19.72
CA LEU A 305 -6.98 -22.28 -20.18
C LEU A 305 -6.84 -23.08 -21.49
N GLY A 306 -7.83 -23.91 -21.84
CA GLY A 306 -7.87 -24.66 -23.10
C GLY A 306 -6.68 -25.61 -23.29
N CYS A 307 -6.16 -26.16 -22.19
CA CYS A 307 -4.94 -26.95 -22.19
C CYS A 307 -5.27 -28.45 -22.21
N ASP A 308 -4.91 -29.15 -23.28
CA ASP A 308 -4.89 -30.63 -23.34
C ASP A 308 -3.66 -31.23 -22.60
N ARG A 309 -2.94 -30.41 -21.81
CA ARG A 309 -1.62 -30.71 -21.22
C ARG A 309 -1.54 -30.31 -19.76
N ARG A 310 -0.46 -30.73 -19.09
CA ARG A 310 -0.25 -30.49 -17.67
C ARG A 310 0.09 -29.01 -17.41
N LEU A 311 -0.36 -28.52 -16.27
CA LEU A 311 -0.14 -27.15 -15.82
C LEU A 311 0.97 -27.09 -14.78
N VAL A 312 1.82 -26.09 -14.88
CA VAL A 312 2.75 -25.71 -13.82
C VAL A 312 2.32 -24.35 -13.29
N LEU A 313 1.82 -24.30 -12.06
CA LEU A 313 1.41 -23.05 -11.42
C LEU A 313 2.64 -22.39 -10.78
N CYS A 314 2.86 -21.11 -11.05
CA CYS A 314 3.97 -20.36 -10.51
C CYS A 314 3.50 -19.12 -9.77
N GLY A 315 4.14 -18.81 -8.64
CA GLY A 315 3.81 -17.62 -7.88
C GLY A 315 4.95 -17.07 -7.03
N ALA A 316 5.13 -15.74 -7.04
CA ALA A 316 6.08 -15.05 -6.18
C ALA A 316 5.36 -14.37 -5.00
N GLY A 317 5.87 -14.54 -3.78
CA GLY A 317 5.27 -13.99 -2.56
C GLY A 317 3.80 -14.42 -2.41
N PRO A 318 2.83 -13.49 -2.29
CA PRO A 318 1.41 -13.84 -2.13
C PRO A 318 0.82 -14.57 -3.36
N GLY A 319 1.43 -14.43 -4.54
CA GLY A 319 1.03 -15.20 -5.72
C GLY A 319 1.32 -16.70 -5.56
N GLY A 320 2.36 -17.05 -4.79
CA GLY A 320 2.70 -18.44 -4.49
C GLY A 320 1.66 -19.13 -3.62
N THR A 321 1.14 -18.44 -2.60
CA THR A 321 0.04 -18.93 -1.78
C THR A 321 -1.22 -19.17 -2.61
N ALA A 322 -1.59 -18.21 -3.45
CA ALA A 322 -2.74 -18.38 -4.35
C ALA A 322 -2.54 -19.53 -5.34
N ALA A 323 -1.34 -19.69 -5.90
CA ALA A 323 -1.02 -20.83 -6.77
C ALA A 323 -1.18 -22.17 -6.05
N TYR A 324 -0.75 -22.26 -4.79
CA TYR A 324 -0.91 -23.46 -3.96
C TYR A 324 -2.38 -23.76 -3.65
N GLU A 325 -3.17 -22.75 -3.29
CA GLU A 325 -4.62 -22.90 -3.04
C GLU A 325 -5.38 -23.35 -4.30
N ILE A 326 -5.04 -22.77 -5.46
CA ILE A 326 -5.62 -23.18 -6.75
C ILE A 326 -5.27 -24.64 -7.06
N ALA A 327 -4.02 -25.05 -6.82
CA ALA A 327 -3.61 -26.44 -7.00
C ALA A 327 -4.37 -27.39 -6.06
N GLY A 328 -4.52 -27.04 -4.78
CA GLY A 328 -5.25 -27.85 -3.80
C GLY A 328 -6.75 -27.98 -4.11
N ALA A 329 -7.33 -27.03 -4.84
CA ALA A 329 -8.71 -27.08 -5.29
C ALA A 329 -8.92 -27.84 -6.61
N ALA A 330 -7.85 -28.15 -7.37
CA ALA A 330 -7.93 -28.96 -8.57
C ALA A 330 -8.17 -30.44 -8.19
N ARG A 331 -9.18 -31.07 -8.79
CA ARG A 331 -9.60 -32.45 -8.44
C ARG A 331 -8.90 -33.56 -9.22
N ASP A 332 -8.00 -33.23 -10.16
CA ASP A 332 -7.34 -34.17 -11.08
C ASP A 332 -5.82 -33.90 -11.19
N ASP A 333 -5.05 -34.84 -11.77
CA ASP A 333 -3.59 -34.72 -12.10
C ASP A 333 -3.27 -33.62 -13.14
N THR A 334 -4.13 -32.63 -13.30
CA THR A 334 -3.99 -31.52 -14.25
C THR A 334 -2.84 -30.59 -13.88
N VAL A 335 -2.55 -30.43 -12.58
CA VAL A 335 -1.44 -29.61 -12.09
C VAL A 335 -0.23 -30.51 -11.83
N ALA A 336 0.79 -30.42 -12.67
CA ALA A 336 2.03 -31.19 -12.52
C ALA A 336 2.86 -30.74 -11.33
N ALA A 337 2.93 -29.42 -11.10
CA ALA A 337 3.73 -28.85 -10.03
C ALA A 337 3.27 -27.44 -9.68
N VAL A 338 3.59 -27.03 -8.46
CA VAL A 338 3.53 -25.64 -8.01
C VAL A 338 4.96 -25.19 -7.72
N VAL A 339 5.38 -24.10 -8.37
CA VAL A 339 6.69 -23.46 -8.13
C VAL A 339 6.45 -22.12 -7.45
N MET A 340 6.95 -21.96 -6.23
CA MET A 340 6.73 -20.76 -5.46
C MET A 340 8.02 -20.17 -4.91
N THR A 341 8.06 -18.85 -4.77
CA THR A 341 9.19 -18.13 -4.16
C THR A 341 8.72 -17.26 -3.01
N GLY A 342 9.62 -16.95 -2.09
CA GLY A 342 9.43 -15.93 -1.08
C GLY A 342 9.35 -14.51 -1.67
N VAL A 343 9.31 -13.52 -0.78
CA VAL A 343 9.32 -12.10 -1.13
C VAL A 343 10.75 -11.61 -1.37
N GLY A 344 10.95 -10.79 -2.40
CA GLY A 344 12.25 -10.27 -2.81
C GLY A 344 12.12 -9.24 -3.93
N SER A 345 13.24 -8.86 -4.56
CA SER A 345 13.18 -8.02 -5.76
C SER A 345 12.57 -8.80 -6.93
N GLY A 346 11.93 -8.11 -7.88
CA GLY A 346 11.36 -8.75 -9.07
C GLY A 346 12.35 -9.68 -9.79
N PRO A 347 13.58 -9.23 -10.11
CA PRO A 347 14.60 -10.09 -10.72
C PRO A 347 15.02 -11.30 -9.89
N ASP A 348 15.06 -11.18 -8.56
CA ASP A 348 15.41 -12.30 -7.68
C ASP A 348 14.31 -13.37 -7.68
N CYS A 349 13.06 -12.93 -7.58
CA CYS A 349 11.90 -13.81 -7.70
C CYS A 349 11.86 -14.50 -9.07
N ALA A 350 12.16 -13.78 -10.16
CA ALA A 350 12.22 -14.35 -11.50
C ALA A 350 13.26 -15.47 -11.62
N ARG A 351 14.48 -15.24 -11.10
CA ARG A 351 15.55 -16.25 -11.08
C ARG A 351 15.15 -17.48 -10.25
N ALA A 352 14.58 -17.26 -9.07
CA ALA A 352 14.14 -18.36 -8.21
C ALA A 352 13.02 -19.19 -8.87
N LEU A 353 12.05 -18.55 -9.54
CA LEU A 353 11.02 -19.26 -10.32
C LEU A 353 11.64 -20.06 -11.47
N ALA A 354 12.60 -19.49 -12.21
CA ALA A 354 13.28 -20.17 -13.30
C ALA A 354 14.01 -21.45 -12.81
N THR A 355 14.76 -21.35 -11.71
CA THR A 355 15.43 -22.52 -11.11
C THR A 355 14.43 -23.60 -10.66
N GLY A 356 13.28 -23.19 -10.12
CA GLY A 356 12.21 -24.11 -9.76
C GLY A 356 11.59 -24.81 -10.98
N LEU A 357 11.38 -24.08 -12.08
CA LEU A 357 10.87 -24.62 -13.34
C LEU A 357 11.84 -25.63 -13.97
N GLU A 358 13.14 -25.35 -13.96
CA GLU A 358 14.17 -26.29 -14.41
C GLU A 358 14.14 -27.60 -13.61
N SER A 359 13.95 -27.49 -12.29
CA SER A 359 13.85 -28.64 -11.41
C SER A 359 12.60 -29.49 -11.69
N VAL A 360 11.48 -28.86 -12.09
CA VAL A 360 10.25 -29.57 -12.49
C VAL A 360 10.45 -30.30 -13.81
N ARG A 361 11.10 -29.67 -14.79
CA ARG A 361 11.43 -30.32 -16.08
C ARG A 361 12.33 -31.53 -15.90
N ALA A 362 13.37 -31.41 -15.08
CA ALA A 362 14.31 -32.49 -14.83
C ALA A 362 13.66 -33.73 -14.17
N LYS A 363 12.51 -33.56 -13.50
CA LYS A 363 11.73 -34.66 -12.92
C LYS A 363 10.65 -35.23 -13.86
N SER A 364 10.38 -34.56 -14.97
CA SER A 364 9.34 -34.93 -15.94
C SER A 364 9.91 -35.66 -17.17
N LEU A 365 11.23 -35.60 -17.37
CA LEU A 365 12.04 -36.45 -18.26
C LEU A 365 12.42 -37.75 -17.54
#